data_AF-A0A3S9ELU5-F1
#
_entry.id   AF-A0A3S9ELU5-F1
#
_cell.length_a   1.000
_cell.length_b   1.000
_cell.length_c   1.000
_cell.angle_alpha   90.00
_cell.angle_beta   90.00
_cell.angle_gamma   90.00
#
_symmetry.space_group_name_H-M   'P 1'
#
loop_
_entity.id
_entity.type
_entity.pdbx_description
1 polymer ?
#
loop_
_entity_poly.entity_id
_entity_poly.type
_entity_poly.pdbx_seq_one_letter_code
_entity_poly.pdbx_strand_id
1 'polypeptide(L)' 'MTRSLAISQRQVQSLIRAAEAEKAIVEVKVGNAIYRLIPKSRADESKDALDEDSSPAAFKTFEEYQAWRDSRAGKD' A
#
# COMPACT_ATOMS: atom_id res chain seq x y z
N MET A 1 -20.50 4.23 18.01
CA MET A 1 -21.12 2.88 18.13
C MET A 1 -20.55 2.00 17.02
N THR A 2 -19.69 1.06 17.34
CA THR A 2 -19.13 0.07 16.40
C THR A 2 -20.09 -1.11 16.30
N ARG A 3 -20.62 -1.38 15.09
CA ARG A 3 -21.38 -2.60 14.81
C ARG A 3 -20.46 -3.61 14.16
N SER A 4 -20.26 -4.76 14.82
CA SER A 4 -19.58 -5.91 14.23
C SER A 4 -20.47 -6.49 13.13
N LEU A 5 -19.97 -6.48 11.90
CA LEU A 5 -20.59 -7.19 10.78
C LEU A 5 -20.25 -8.68 10.90
N ALA A 6 -21.27 -9.54 10.84
CA ALA A 6 -21.10 -10.99 10.86
C ALA A 6 -20.63 -11.50 9.48
N ILE A 7 -19.45 -11.06 9.04
CA ILE A 7 -18.79 -11.65 7.88
C ILE A 7 -17.98 -12.85 8.39
N SER A 8 -18.33 -14.03 7.88
CA SER A 8 -17.58 -15.24 8.17
C SER A 8 -16.22 -15.22 7.46
N GLN A 9 -15.23 -15.90 8.04
CA GLN A 9 -13.91 -16.08 7.42
C GLN A 9 -14.01 -16.65 5.98
N ARG A 10 -14.98 -17.54 5.75
CA ARG A 10 -15.22 -18.14 4.42
C ARG A 10 -15.62 -17.09 3.38
N GLN A 11 -16.48 -16.15 3.75
CA GLN A 11 -16.89 -15.06 2.85
C GLN A 11 -15.72 -14.13 2.52
N VAL A 12 -14.89 -13.79 3.52
CA VAL A 12 -13.66 -12.99 3.27
C VAL A 12 -12.73 -13.71 2.30
N GLN A 13 -12.49 -15.00 2.53
CA GLN A 13 -11.62 -15.80 1.66
C GLN A 13 -12.17 -15.90 0.23
N SER A 14 -13.48 -16.05 0.06
CA SER A 14 -14.12 -16.04 -1.26
C SER A 14 -13.92 -14.73 -2.00
N LEU A 15 -14.06 -13.58 -1.31
CA LEU A 15 -13.86 -12.27 -1.93
C LEU A 15 -12.39 -12.03 -2.32
N ILE A 16 -11.44 -12.42 -1.48
CA ILE A 16 -10.01 -12.33 -1.80
C ILE A 16 -9.66 -13.21 -2.99
N ARG A 17 -10.20 -14.43 -3.06
CA ARG A 17 -9.98 -15.33 -4.20
C ARG A 17 -10.58 -14.79 -5.49
N ALA A 18 -11.75 -14.14 -5.42
CA ALA A 18 -12.34 -13.49 -6.58
C ALA A 18 -11.45 -12.33 -7.07
N ALA A 19 -10.96 -11.47 -6.17
CA ALA A 19 -10.02 -10.41 -6.54
C ALA A 19 -8.72 -10.96 -7.18
N GLU A 20 -8.21 -12.08 -6.67
CA GLU A 20 -7.04 -12.76 -7.24
C GLU A 20 -7.32 -13.33 -8.64
N ALA A 21 -8.50 -13.93 -8.85
CA ALA A 21 -8.89 -14.47 -10.15
C ALA A 21 -9.00 -13.36 -11.22
N GLU A 22 -9.54 -12.20 -10.84
CA GLU A 22 -9.66 -11.02 -11.71
C GLU A 22 -8.31 -10.30 -11.92
N LYS A 23 -7.28 -10.66 -11.14
CA LYS A 23 -5.98 -9.95 -11.10
C LYS A 23 -6.16 -8.43 -11.01
N ALA A 24 -7.15 -7.99 -10.25
CA ALA A 24 -7.55 -6.58 -10.17
C ALA A 24 -7.84 -6.20 -8.71
N ILE A 25 -7.66 -4.92 -8.39
CA ILE A 25 -8.10 -4.38 -7.11
C ILE A 25 -9.62 -4.27 -7.17
N VAL A 26 -10.31 -5.00 -6.29
CA VAL A 26 -11.78 -5.05 -6.27
C VAL A 26 -12.30 -4.20 -5.11
N GLU A 27 -13.26 -3.33 -5.40
CA GLU A 27 -13.96 -2.55 -4.38
C GLU A 27 -15.24 -3.26 -3.94
N VAL A 28 -15.35 -3.56 -2.65
CA VAL A 28 -16.53 -4.21 -2.06
C VAL A 28 -17.23 -3.21 -1.15
N LYS A 29 -18.44 -2.82 -1.54
CA LYS A 29 -19.31 -1.96 -0.74
C LYS A 29 -20.05 -2.80 0.31
N VAL A 30 -19.84 -2.49 1.59
CA VAL A 30 -20.54 -3.12 2.71
C VAL A 30 -21.22 -2.04 3.53
N GLY A 31 -22.54 -1.93 3.40
CA GLY A 31 -23.31 -0.82 3.96
C GLY A 31 -22.87 0.51 3.35
N ASN A 32 -22.33 1.41 4.19
CA ASN A 32 -21.81 2.71 3.77
C ASN A 32 -20.27 2.75 3.64
N ALA A 33 -19.58 1.65 3.93
CA ALA A 33 -18.12 1.54 3.80
C ALA A 33 -17.74 0.85 2.48
N ILE A 34 -16.60 1.22 1.91
CA ILE A 34 -16.00 0.58 0.73
C ILE A 34 -14.66 -0.02 1.15
N TYR A 35 -14.49 -1.31 0.93
CA TYR A 35 -13.26 -2.04 1.18
C TYR A 35 -12.56 -2.34 -0.13
N ARG A 36 -11.29 -1.96 -0.26
CA ARG A 36 -10.44 -2.37 -1.38
C ARG A 36 -9.77 -3.69 -1.05
N LEU A 37 -10.00 -4.69 -1.87
CA LEU A 37 -9.33 -5.98 -1.81
C LEU A 37 -8.19 -5.97 -2.81
N ILE A 38 -6.97 -5.97 -2.29
CA ILE A 38 -5.75 -5.98 -3.09
C ILE A 38 -5.28 -7.44 -3.20
N PRO A 39 -5.35 -8.06 -4.39
CA PRO A 39 -4.85 -9.41 -4.59
C PRO A 39 -3.33 -9.47 -4.45
N LYS A 40 -2.79 -10.62 -4.08
CA LYS A 40 -1.34 -10.83 -3.92
C LYS A 40 -0.57 -10.59 -5.20
N SER A 41 -1.14 -10.95 -6.36
CA SER A 41 -0.58 -10.63 -7.68
C SER A 41 -0.33 -9.13 -7.92
N ARG A 42 -1.02 -8.23 -7.20
CA ARG A 42 -0.84 -6.78 -7.27
C ARG A 42 -0.36 -6.14 -5.96
N ALA A 43 -0.04 -6.96 -4.96
CA ALA A 43 0.42 -6.47 -3.67
C ALA A 43 1.78 -5.77 -3.79
N ASP A 44 2.63 -6.19 -4.74
CA ASP A 44 3.90 -5.52 -5.02
C ASP A 44 3.74 -4.25 -5.87
N GLU A 45 2.77 -4.19 -6.79
CA GLU A 45 2.42 -2.93 -7.51
C GLU A 45 1.92 -1.84 -6.55
N SER A 46 1.35 -2.25 -5.41
CA SER A 46 0.84 -1.34 -4.38
C SER A 46 1.91 -0.84 -3.41
N LYS A 47 3.16 -1.35 -3.47
CA LYS A 47 4.28 -0.82 -2.67
C LYS A 47 4.85 0.48 -3.25
N ASP A 48 4.66 0.72 -4.55
CA ASP A 48 5.23 1.87 -5.24
C ASP A 48 4.30 3.11 -5.27
N ALA A 49 3.10 3.05 -4.67
CA ALA A 49 2.10 4.12 -4.81
C ALA A 49 1.41 4.55 -3.50
N LEU A 50 2.08 4.46 -2.35
CA LEU A 50 1.51 5.02 -1.10
C LEU A 50 2.44 5.93 -0.29
N ASP A 51 3.68 6.15 -0.72
CA ASP A 51 4.55 7.21 -0.17
C ASP A 51 5.14 8.02 -1.33
N GLU A 52 4.29 8.80 -2.00
CA GLU A 52 4.72 9.90 -2.87
C GLU A 52 5.18 11.08 -1.98
N ASP A 53 6.22 10.85 -1.16
CA ASP A 53 7.13 11.89 -0.70
C ASP A 53 8.38 11.27 -0.04
N SER A 54 9.52 11.38 -0.73
CA SER A 54 10.87 11.20 -0.17
C SER A 54 11.28 9.79 0.30
N SER A 55 11.13 8.76 -0.53
CA SER A 55 12.10 7.66 -0.44
C SER A 55 13.43 8.15 -1.02
N PRO A 56 14.54 8.18 -0.25
CA PRO A 56 15.83 8.66 -0.76
C PRO A 56 16.23 7.75 -1.91
N ALA A 57 16.24 8.31 -3.12
CA ALA A 57 16.76 7.65 -4.30
C ALA A 57 18.22 7.26 -4.03
N ALA A 58 18.41 5.99 -3.67
CA ALA A 58 19.59 5.14 -3.86
C ALA A 58 20.96 5.84 -3.73
N PHE A 59 21.38 6.16 -2.51
CA PHE A 59 22.82 6.33 -2.24
C PHE A 59 23.47 4.95 -2.28
N LYS A 60 24.43 4.75 -3.18
CA LYS A 60 25.19 3.50 -3.30
C LYS A 60 26.35 3.45 -2.32
N THR A 61 26.79 4.61 -1.83
CA THR A 61 27.89 4.72 -0.87
C THR A 61 27.57 5.70 0.26
N PHE A 62 28.28 5.56 1.37
CA PHE A 62 28.16 6.44 2.54
C PHE A 62 28.56 7.89 2.23
N GLU A 63 29.49 8.09 1.29
CA GLU A 63 29.94 9.43 0.85
C GLU A 63 28.84 10.20 0.12
N GLU A 64 28.04 9.53 -0.72
CA GLU A 64 26.92 10.18 -1.43
C GLU A 64 25.84 10.67 -0.45
N TYR A 65 25.57 9.90 0.60
CA TYR A 65 24.67 10.30 1.68
C TYR A 65 25.21 11.52 2.45
N GLN A 66 26.51 11.53 2.76
CA GLN A 66 27.13 12.67 3.45
C GLN A 66 27.06 13.96 2.61
N ALA A 67 27.36 13.88 1.31
CA ALA A 67 27.28 15.03 0.41
C ALA A 67 25.85 15.60 0.31
N TRP A 68 24.83 14.74 0.23
CA TRP A 68 23.44 15.17 0.27
C TRP A 68 23.07 15.86 1.59
N ARG A 69 23.45 15.26 2.73
CA ARG A 69 23.18 15.83 4.06
C ARG A 69 23.79 17.22 4.20
N ASP A 70 25.04 17.37 3.79
CA ASP A 70 25.78 18.63 3.94
C ASP A 70 25.26 19.71 2.98
N SER A 71 24.73 19.33 1.80
CA SER A 71 24.04 20.24 0.89
C SER A 71 22.72 20.81 1.44
N ARG A 72 22.09 20.11 2.39
CA ARG A 72 20.86 20.56 3.08
C ARG A 72 21.15 21.38 4.33
N ALA A 73 22.30 21.21 4.97
CA ALA A 73 22.66 21.93 6.20
C ALA A 73 23.11 23.39 5.96
N GLY A 74 23.41 23.77 4.71
CA GLY A 74 23.85 25.12 4.33
C GLY A 74 22.77 26.02 3.74
N LYS A 75 21.48 25.72 3.95
CA LYS A 75 20.35 26.49 3.42
C LYS A 75 19.45 27.02 4.55
N ASP A 76 20.08 27.73 5.49
CA ASP A 76 19.49 28.81 6.30
C ASP A 76 20.39 30.06 6.13
#